data_AF-A0AAV4CWZ9-F1
#
_entry.id   AF-A0AAV4CWZ9-F1
#
_cell.length_a   1.000
_cell.length_b   1.000
_cell.length_c   1.000
_cell.angle_alpha   90.00
_cell.angle_beta   90.00
_cell.angle_gamma   90.00
#
_symmetry.space_group_name_H-M   'P 1'
#
loop_
_entity.id
_entity.type
_entity.pdbx_description
1 polymer ?
#
loop_
_entity_poly.entity_id
_entity_poly.type
_entity_poly.pdbx_seq_one_letter_code
_entity_poly.pdbx_strand_id
1 'polypeptide(L)'
;MRLMKDNLTVTVMGTLRRNKAFLHETFQSKNNLLKNQLFHLETVVSLVSCQSKKGKNVFLLSTMHSVPQRCETSGKPEVVLTHNKSKGSVDTMDQMAYAFTEKTKRWLLVVLFNIIDLSTNATRVISKQGFHDDN
;
A
#
# COMPACT_ATOMS: atom_id res chain seq x y z
N MET A 1 3.52 -19.20 -1.50
CA MET A 1 2.67 -17.99 -1.61
C MET A 1 1.23 -18.45 -1.88
N ARG A 2 0.37 -18.48 -0.84
CA ARG A 2 -0.93 -19.19 -0.86
C ARG A 2 -2.06 -18.42 -1.59
N LEU A 3 -1.84 -17.12 -1.83
CA LEU A 3 -2.81 -16.20 -2.45
C LEU A 3 -2.91 -16.32 -3.98
N MET A 4 -1.94 -16.96 -4.62
CA MET A 4 -1.93 -17.22 -6.08
C MET A 4 -2.42 -18.63 -6.43
N LYS A 5 -3.24 -19.23 -5.58
CA LYS A 5 -3.93 -20.48 -5.94
C LYS A 5 -5.05 -20.16 -6.92
N ASP A 6 -5.28 -21.09 -7.85
CA ASP A 6 -6.04 -20.97 -9.10
C ASP A 6 -7.48 -20.42 -9.04
N ASN A 7 -8.00 -20.10 -7.85
CA ASN A 7 -9.38 -19.63 -7.62
C ASN A 7 -9.48 -18.24 -6.96
N LEU A 8 -8.37 -17.51 -6.77
CA LEU A 8 -8.39 -16.15 -6.22
C LEU A 8 -7.88 -15.13 -7.25
N THR A 9 -8.71 -14.14 -7.61
CA THR A 9 -8.35 -13.02 -8.51
C THR A 9 -7.74 -11.81 -7.79
N VAL A 10 -7.29 -12.00 -6.55
CA VAL A 10 -6.78 -10.90 -5.71
C VAL A 10 -5.30 -10.67 -5.98
N THR A 11 -4.95 -9.43 -6.32
CA THR A 11 -3.55 -8.98 -6.39
C THR A 11 -3.11 -8.36 -5.08
N VAL A 12 -1.88 -8.64 -4.67
CA VAL A 12 -1.20 -8.02 -3.53
C VAL A 12 -0.11 -7.05 -3.99
N MET A 13 -0.02 -5.93 -3.29
CA MET A 13 1.07 -4.96 -3.41
C MET A 13 1.43 -4.42 -2.02
N GLY A 14 2.72 -4.32 -1.73
CA GLY A 14 3.15 -3.82 -0.42
C GLY A 14 4.65 -3.63 -0.31
N THR A 15 5.06 -3.00 0.79
CA THR A 15 6.48 -2.87 1.12
C THR A 15 6.99 -4.16 1.75
N LEU A 16 8.26 -4.43 1.51
CA LEU A 16 8.96 -5.58 2.06
C LEU A 16 10.11 -5.12 2.95
N ARG A 17 10.26 -5.78 4.10
CA ARG A 17 11.37 -5.56 5.01
C ARG A 17 12.66 -6.12 4.41
N ARG A 18 13.79 -5.41 4.60
CA ARG A 18 15.11 -5.78 4.04
C ARG A 18 15.62 -7.15 4.52
N ASN A 19 15.26 -7.59 5.71
CA ASN A 19 15.80 -8.80 6.35
C ASN A 19 15.11 -10.11 5.90
N LYS A 20 14.59 -10.16 4.66
CA LYS A 20 13.89 -11.33 4.15
C LYS A 20 14.87 -12.22 3.38
N ALA A 21 14.90 -13.51 3.74
CA ALA A 21 15.85 -14.48 3.19
C ALA A 21 15.79 -14.62 1.66
N PHE A 22 14.63 -14.36 1.04
CA PHE A 22 14.47 -14.42 -0.41
C PHE A 22 14.98 -13.18 -1.16
N LEU A 23 15.43 -12.14 -0.45
CA LEU A 23 16.08 -10.98 -1.06
C LEU A 23 17.55 -11.30 -1.32
N HIS A 24 17.92 -11.40 -2.59
CA HIS A 24 19.29 -11.66 -3.04
C HIS A 24 20.30 -10.67 -2.39
N GLU A 25 21.53 -11.11 -2.11
CA GLU A 25 22.55 -10.29 -1.43
C GLU A 25 22.88 -9.00 -2.18
N THR A 26 22.71 -9.01 -3.50
CA THR A 26 22.84 -7.84 -4.38
C THR A 26 21.92 -6.68 -4.01
N PHE A 27 20.75 -6.96 -3.41
CA PHE A 27 19.81 -5.97 -2.87
C PHE A 27 20.24 -5.40 -1.51
N GLN A 28 21.06 -6.14 -0.77
CA GLN A 28 21.44 -5.82 0.61
C GLN A 28 22.74 -5.01 0.68
N SER A 29 23.55 -5.04 -0.39
CA SER A 29 24.76 -4.22 -0.51
C SER A 29 24.45 -2.73 -0.37
N LYS A 30 25.17 -2.06 0.54
CA LYS A 30 25.10 -0.61 0.77
C LYS A 30 25.60 0.21 -0.44
N ASN A 31 26.36 -0.41 -1.34
CA ASN A 31 27.16 0.27 -2.37
C ASN A 31 26.60 0.18 -3.80
N ASN A 32 25.43 -0.42 -4.03
CA ASN A 32 24.91 -0.52 -5.39
C ASN A 32 24.13 0.74 -5.79
N LEU A 33 24.88 1.63 -6.43
CA LEU A 33 24.61 2.88 -7.13
C LEU A 33 23.52 2.84 -8.23
N LEU A 34 22.58 1.89 -8.21
CA LEU A 34 21.61 1.75 -9.30
C LEU A 34 20.22 2.19 -8.85
N LYS A 35 19.92 3.46 -9.14
CA LYS A 35 18.59 4.07 -8.99
C LYS A 35 17.53 3.14 -9.60
N ASN A 36 16.53 2.80 -8.78
CA ASN A 36 15.24 2.27 -9.22
C ASN A 36 15.32 0.96 -9.99
N GLN A 37 16.16 0.01 -9.56
CA GLN A 37 16.21 -1.29 -10.24
C GLN A 37 14.93 -2.08 -10.02
N LEU A 38 14.47 -2.61 -11.14
CA LEU A 38 13.30 -3.43 -11.23
C LEU A 38 13.76 -4.86 -11.46
N PHE A 39 13.27 -5.77 -10.63
CA PHE A 39 13.62 -7.16 -10.69
C PHE A 39 12.36 -8.00 -10.79
N HIS A 40 12.42 -8.96 -11.69
CA HIS A 40 11.38 -9.94 -11.87
C HIS A 40 11.82 -11.20 -11.11
N LEU A 41 11.12 -11.54 -10.03
CA LEU A 41 11.51 -12.66 -9.16
C LEU A 41 10.92 -13.97 -9.67
N GLU A 42 9.68 -13.94 -10.15
CA GLU A 42 8.91 -15.06 -10.73
C GLU A 42 7.89 -14.48 -11.73
N THR A 43 7.38 -15.29 -12.67
CA THR A 43 6.48 -14.89 -13.78
C THR A 43 5.27 -14.03 -13.40
N VAL A 44 4.89 -14.02 -12.12
CA VAL A 44 3.70 -13.33 -11.59
C VAL A 44 4.04 -12.26 -10.54
N VAL A 45 5.32 -12.08 -10.18
CA VAL A 45 5.72 -11.22 -9.06
C VAL A 45 6.89 -10.29 -9.42
N SER A 46 6.62 -8.99 -9.38
CA SER A 46 7.60 -7.92 -9.53
C SER A 46 8.13 -7.44 -8.18
N LEU A 47 9.46 -7.34 -8.07
CA LEU A 47 10.17 -6.80 -6.92
C LEU A 47 10.94 -5.55 -7.33
N VAL A 48 10.68 -4.44 -6.65
CA VAL A 48 11.28 -3.14 -6.97
C VAL A 48 12.12 -2.65 -5.80
N SER A 49 13.36 -2.25 -6.07
CA SER A 49 14.19 -1.54 -5.10
C SER A 49 14.24 -0.05 -5.45
N CYS A 50 13.77 0.79 -4.53
CA CYS A 50 13.77 2.24 -4.70
C CYS A 50 14.53 2.88 -3.55
N GLN A 51 15.43 3.81 -3.86
CA GLN A 51 16.09 4.61 -2.82
C GLN A 51 15.17 5.75 -2.40
N SER A 52 14.76 5.76 -1.13
CA SER A 52 13.96 6.85 -0.58
C SER A 52 14.82 8.00 -0.05
N LYS A 53 15.96 7.67 0.57
CA LYS A 53 16.99 8.61 1.05
C LYS A 53 18.36 7.99 0.80
N LYS A 54 19.44 8.80 0.75
CA LYS A 54 20.82 8.27 0.61
C LYS A 54 21.06 7.15 1.63
N GLY A 55 21.45 5.97 1.15
CA GLY A 55 21.70 4.77 1.97
C GLY A 55 20.46 4.03 2.49
N LYS A 56 19.24 4.53 2.24
CA LYS A 56 17.97 3.90 2.64
C LYS A 56 17.18 3.44 1.42
N ASN A 57 17.16 2.13 1.22
CA ASN A 57 16.39 1.47 0.17
C ASN A 57 15.07 0.93 0.74
N VAL A 58 14.01 1.07 -0.05
CA VAL A 58 12.68 0.51 0.19
C VAL A 58 12.46 -0.55 -0.87
N PHE A 59 11.98 -1.71 -0.45
CA PHE A 59 11.61 -2.81 -1.34
C PHE A 59 10.10 -2.84 -1.46
N LEU A 60 9.59 -2.94 -2.68
CA LEU A 60 8.17 -3.13 -2.96
C LEU A 60 7.97 -4.43 -3.72
N LEU A 61 6.99 -5.20 -3.28
CA LEU A 61 6.51 -6.39 -3.96
C LEU A 61 5.17 -6.06 -4.61
N SER A 62 4.98 -6.46 -5.86
CA SER A 62 3.70 -6.34 -6.55
C SER A 62 3.44 -7.55 -7.42
N THR A 63 2.22 -8.05 -7.32
CA THR A 63 1.67 -9.13 -8.16
C THR A 63 0.73 -8.60 -9.23
N MET A 64 0.45 -7.30 -9.19
CA MET A 64 -0.40 -6.59 -10.13
C MET A 64 0.37 -6.16 -11.38
N HIS A 65 1.67 -5.88 -11.22
CA HIS A 65 2.53 -5.44 -12.32
C HIS A 65 3.38 -6.63 -12.76
N SER A 66 3.16 -7.12 -13.97
CA SER A 66 3.99 -8.19 -14.56
C SER A 66 5.28 -7.63 -15.16
N VAL A 67 5.19 -6.43 -15.75
CA VAL A 67 6.33 -5.76 -16.39
C VAL A 67 6.83 -4.60 -15.54
N PRO A 68 8.15 -4.50 -15.34
CA PRO A 68 8.74 -3.39 -14.65
C PRO A 68 8.79 -2.12 -15.50
N GLN A 69 7.80 -1.22 -15.34
CA GLN A 69 7.75 0.06 -16.03
C GLN A 69 8.19 1.23 -15.14
N ARG A 70 8.78 2.25 -15.76
CA ARG A 70 9.08 3.54 -15.14
C ARG A 70 8.23 4.64 -15.76
N CYS A 71 7.82 5.57 -14.93
CA CYS A 71 7.12 6.77 -15.37
C CYS A 71 8.13 7.77 -15.95
N GLU A 72 7.90 8.21 -17.19
CA GLU A 72 8.81 9.11 -17.94
C GLU A 72 8.98 10.48 -17.25
N THR A 73 7.90 11.00 -16.67
CA THR A 73 7.91 12.33 -16.03
C THR A 73 8.61 12.34 -14.66
N SER A 74 8.48 11.27 -13.88
CA SER A 74 9.01 11.23 -12.51
C SER A 74 10.31 10.41 -12.37
N GLY A 75 10.64 9.58 -13.35
CA GLY A 75 11.73 8.60 -13.30
C GLY A 75 11.56 7.50 -12.24
N LYS A 76 10.42 7.46 -11.53
CA LYS A 76 10.11 6.46 -10.50
C LYS A 76 9.48 5.22 -11.13
N PRO A 77 9.69 4.04 -10.54
CA PRO A 77 8.96 2.83 -10.93
C PRO A 77 7.45 3.03 -10.75
N GLU A 78 6.66 2.57 -11.71
CA GLU A 78 5.20 2.69 -11.67
C GLU A 78 4.61 2.00 -10.43
N VAL A 79 5.14 0.84 -10.04
CA VAL A 79 4.79 0.12 -8.81
C VAL A 79 4.84 1.03 -7.57
N VAL A 80 5.83 1.92 -7.49
CA VAL A 80 5.98 2.85 -6.37
C VAL A 80 4.91 3.94 -6.41
N LEU A 81 4.56 4.42 -7.60
CA LEU A 81 3.50 5.43 -7.77
C LEU A 81 2.15 4.84 -7.40
N THR A 82 1.81 3.66 -7.93
CA THR A 82 0.56 2.95 -7.65
C THR A 82 0.44 2.63 -6.16
N HIS A 83 1.51 2.13 -5.53
CA HIS A 83 1.52 1.88 -4.09
C HIS A 83 1.30 3.16 -3.28
N ASN A 84 1.98 4.27 -3.64
CA ASN A 84 1.82 5.52 -2.91
C ASN A 84 0.42 6.12 -3.04
N LYS A 85 -0.28 5.88 -4.16
CA LYS A 85 -1.65 6.34 -4.38
C LYS A 85 -2.64 5.61 -3.46
N SER A 86 -2.44 4.32 -3.21
CA SER A 86 -3.38 3.49 -2.42
C SER A 86 -3.03 3.37 -0.94
N LYS A 87 -1.75 3.48 -0.55
CA LYS A 87 -1.31 3.19 0.83
C LYS A 87 -1.95 4.06 1.93
N GLY A 88 -2.42 5.26 1.59
CA GLY A 88 -2.91 6.24 2.57
C GLY A 88 -4.40 6.17 2.85
N SER A 89 -5.14 5.26 2.20
CA SER A 89 -6.60 5.18 2.33
C SER A 89 -7.06 4.91 3.76
N VAL A 90 -6.44 3.94 4.43
CA VAL A 90 -6.75 3.60 5.83
C VAL A 90 -6.34 4.73 6.77
N ASP A 91 -5.14 5.30 6.61
CA ASP A 91 -4.67 6.42 7.44
C ASP A 91 -5.58 7.65 7.30
N THR A 92 -6.10 7.90 6.10
CA THR A 92 -7.02 9.01 5.83
C THR A 92 -8.37 8.76 6.49
N MET A 93 -8.87 7.52 6.47
CA MET A 93 -10.09 7.14 7.19
C MET A 93 -9.92 7.32 8.71
N ASP A 94 -8.79 6.88 9.25
CA ASP A 94 -8.45 7.00 10.68
C ASP A 94 -8.40 8.47 11.12
N GLN A 95 -7.79 9.34 10.31
CA GLN A 95 -7.78 10.80 10.56
C GLN A 95 -9.18 11.43 10.58
N MET A 96 -10.16 10.84 9.88
CA MET A 96 -11.55 11.30 9.89
C MET A 96 -12.39 10.67 11.01
N ALA A 97 -11.93 9.58 11.62
CA ALA A 97 -12.64 8.81 12.64
C ALA A 97 -12.36 9.33 14.07
N TYR A 98 -12.67 10.61 14.31
CA TYR A 98 -12.44 11.27 15.60
C TYR A 98 -13.68 11.98 16.15
N ALA A 99 -14.85 11.84 15.51
CA ALA A 99 -16.02 12.65 15.85
C ALA A 99 -16.70 12.19 17.16
N PHE A 100 -16.66 10.90 17.47
CA PHE A 100 -17.34 10.32 18.64
C PHE A 100 -16.38 9.69 19.66
N THR A 101 -15.07 9.81 19.45
CA THR A 101 -14.05 9.21 20.31
C THR A 101 -13.93 9.96 21.65
N GLU A 102 -14.62 9.44 22.67
CA GLU A 102 -14.59 9.99 24.03
C GLU A 102 -13.63 9.22 24.96
N LYS A 103 -13.07 9.91 25.97
CA LYS A 103 -12.22 9.27 26.99
C LYS A 103 -13.09 8.47 27.96
N THR A 104 -13.05 7.14 27.85
CA THR A 104 -13.81 6.23 28.71
C THR A 104 -12.95 5.06 29.20
N LYS A 105 -13.24 4.56 30.41
CA LYS A 105 -12.62 3.36 30.98
C LYS A 105 -13.33 2.06 30.58
N ARG A 106 -14.44 2.15 29.84
CA ARG A 106 -15.26 1.01 29.41
C ARG A 106 -14.91 0.65 27.97
N TRP A 107 -14.20 -0.46 27.77
CA TRP A 107 -13.73 -0.88 26.44
C TRP A 107 -14.88 -1.06 25.43
N LEU A 108 -16.06 -1.53 25.88
CA LEU A 108 -17.24 -1.66 25.02
C LEU A 108 -17.70 -0.32 24.44
N LEU A 109 -17.62 0.77 25.23
CA LEU A 109 -17.98 2.10 24.74
C LEU A 109 -16.96 2.59 23.71
N VAL A 110 -15.68 2.29 23.87
CA VAL A 110 -14.65 2.61 22.85
C VAL A 110 -14.97 1.91 21.52
N VAL A 111 -15.32 0.62 21.57
CA VAL A 111 -15.70 -0.13 20.36
C VAL A 111 -16.97 0.45 19.74
N LEU A 112 -17.98 0.80 20.55
CA LEU A 112 -19.21 1.43 20.08
C LEU A 112 -18.93 2.76 19.37
N PHE A 113 -18.10 3.63 19.95
CA PHE A 113 -17.73 4.91 19.35
C PHE A 113 -17.00 4.72 18.02
N ASN A 114 -16.07 3.77 17.93
CA ASN A 114 -15.37 3.46 16.67
C ASN A 114 -16.33 2.98 15.57
N ILE A 115 -17.35 2.18 15.91
CA ILE A 115 -18.37 1.73 14.95
C ILE A 115 -19.23 2.91 14.46
N ILE A 116 -19.59 3.83 15.37
CA ILE A 116 -20.35 5.04 15.01
C ILE A 116 -19.51 5.95 14.09
N ASP A 117 -18.24 6.18 14.41
CA ASP A 117 -17.31 6.96 13.58
C ASP A 117 -17.15 6.32 12.17
N LEU A 118 -16.98 5.00 12.10
CA LEU A 118 -16.84 4.28 10.82
C LEU A 118 -18.13 4.31 9.98
N SER A 119 -19.29 4.08 10.60
CA SER A 119 -20.59 4.11 9.92
C SER A 119 -20.95 5.51 9.42
N THR A 120 -20.59 6.55 10.17
CA THR A 120 -20.76 7.95 9.75
C THR A 120 -19.90 8.26 8.53
N ASN A 121 -18.64 7.83 8.52
CA ASN A 121 -17.75 7.96 7.36
C ASN A 121 -18.29 7.22 6.12
N ALA A 122 -18.75 5.98 6.29
CA ALA A 122 -19.36 5.21 5.21
C ALA A 122 -20.61 5.90 4.63
N THR A 123 -21.49 6.40 5.50
CA THR A 123 -22.72 7.12 5.10
C THR A 123 -22.39 8.39 4.31
N ARG A 124 -21.35 9.14 4.70
CA ARG A 124 -20.88 10.32 3.97
C ARG A 124 -20.32 10.00 2.57
N VAL A 125 -19.68 8.85 2.40
CA VAL A 125 -19.19 8.41 1.09
C VAL A 125 -20.37 8.06 0.18
N ILE A 126 -21.33 7.29 0.69
CA ILE A 126 -22.53 6.90 -0.07
C ILE A 126 -23.34 8.12 -0.50
N SER A 127 -23.58 9.08 0.41
CA SER A 127 -24.36 10.27 0.07
C SER A 127 -23.67 11.10 -1.01
N LYS A 128 -22.35 11.31 -0.92
CA LYS A 128 -21.59 12.03 -1.95
C LYS A 128 -21.60 11.34 -3.31
N GLN A 129 -21.58 10.00 -3.34
CA GLN A 129 -21.64 9.25 -4.58
C GLN A 129 -23.01 9.41 -5.27
N GLY A 130 -24.11 9.27 -4.52
CA GLY A 130 -25.46 9.46 -5.06
C GLY A 130 -25.69 10.86 -5.65
N PHE A 131 -25.15 11.91 -5.01
CA PHE A 131 -25.20 13.28 -5.56
C PHE A 131 -24.39 13.49 -6.84
N HIS A 132 -23.41 12.63 -7.14
CA HIS A 132 -22.57 12.75 -8.33
C HIS A 132 -23.15 11.99 -9.54
N ASP A 133 -24.04 11.01 -9.29
CA ASP A 133 -24.69 10.22 -10.34
C ASP A 133 -26.00 10.87 -10.86
N ASP A 134 -26.54 11.87 -10.14
CA ASP A 134 -27.78 12.60 -10.46
C ASP A 134 -27.56 13.94 -11.23
N ASN A 135 -26.34 14.21 -11.73
CA ASN A 135 -25.95 15.45 -12.42
C ASN A 135 -25.10 15.17 -13.66
#